data_AF-A0A957LDY7-F1
#
_entry.id   AF-A0A957LDY7-F1
#
_cell.length_a   1.000
_cell.length_b   1.000
_cell.length_c   1.000
_cell.angle_alpha   90.00
_cell.angle_beta   90.00
_cell.angle_gamma   90.00
#
_symmetry.space_group_name_H-M   'P 1'
#
loop_
_entity.id
_entity.type
_entity.pdbx_description
1 polymer ?
#
loop_
_entity_poly.entity_id
_entity_poly.type
_entity_poly.pdbx_seq_one_letter_code
_entity_poly.pdbx_strand_id
1 'polypeptide(L)'
;TSPTKRYRFVIPVLVAVIIWLTADILLFALMGSSFASSSLYKPLLNLLAAVRFLLLLAGSLVLYPILYFRGATWSERVWGCLTLPLVYLLTAVFRATAYFPFGEAVYYGFNPLTFGSASIQVGLMGLMEMICRAIARRRTQRETPIVQLHLIASIVIGSAALYITLLWDGGVHWFYVYQQGYRLLFQ
;
A
#
# COMPACT_ATOMS: atom_id res chain seq x y z
N THR A 1 -28.13 -15.89 -2.00
CA THR A 1 -28.14 -14.42 -2.17
C THR A 1 -26.70 -13.93 -2.27
N SER A 2 -26.35 -13.13 -3.28
CA SER A 2 -24.99 -12.59 -3.37
C SER A 2 -24.71 -11.68 -2.16
N PRO A 3 -23.55 -11.76 -1.50
CA PRO A 3 -23.22 -10.86 -0.40
C PRO A 3 -23.32 -9.41 -0.87
N THR A 4 -23.89 -8.54 -0.04
CA THR A 4 -24.07 -7.12 -0.38
C THR A 4 -22.71 -6.46 -0.61
N LYS A 5 -22.66 -5.44 -1.49
CA LYS A 5 -21.44 -4.67 -1.80
C LYS A 5 -20.71 -4.19 -0.54
N ARG A 6 -21.48 -3.81 0.49
CA ARG A 6 -20.99 -3.38 1.80
C ARG A 6 -20.13 -4.46 2.47
N TYR A 7 -20.61 -5.70 2.52
CA TYR A 7 -19.91 -6.80 3.18
C TYR A 7 -18.69 -7.30 2.37
N ARG A 8 -18.84 -7.41 1.05
CA ARG A 8 -17.78 -7.98 0.21
C ARG A 8 -16.60 -7.04 -0.04
N PHE A 9 -16.82 -5.73 0.00
CA PHE A 9 -15.84 -4.72 -0.39
C PHE A 9 -15.63 -3.64 0.68
N VAL A 10 -16.66 -2.88 1.04
CA VAL A 10 -16.51 -1.67 1.86
C VAL A 10 -15.95 -1.97 3.25
N ILE A 11 -16.51 -2.95 3.97
CA ILE A 11 -16.08 -3.29 5.32
C ILE A 11 -14.61 -3.72 5.38
N PRO A 12 -14.13 -4.74 4.62
CA PRO A 12 -12.72 -5.13 4.68
C PRO A 12 -11.75 -4.01 4.32
N VAL A 13 -12.08 -3.17 3.34
CA VAL A 13 -11.25 -2.01 2.98
C VAL A 13 -11.21 -0.98 4.12
N LEU A 14 -12.36 -0.62 4.69
CA LEU A 14 -12.43 0.30 5.83
C LEU A 14 -11.66 -0.22 7.04
N VAL A 15 -11.75 -1.51 7.35
CA VAL A 15 -10.98 -2.11 8.45
C VAL A 15 -9.48 -1.96 8.22
N ALA A 16 -8.99 -2.27 7.00
CA ALA A 16 -7.57 -2.09 6.68
C ALA A 16 -7.12 -0.63 6.80
N VAL A 17 -7.94 0.31 6.32
CA VAL A 17 -7.69 1.76 6.42
C VAL A 17 -7.69 2.23 7.88
N ILE A 18 -8.64 1.79 8.69
CA ILE A 18 -8.72 2.17 10.12
C ILE A 18 -7.50 1.64 10.88
N ILE A 19 -7.08 0.40 10.65
CA ILE A 19 -5.88 -0.16 11.28
C ILE A 19 -4.65 0.66 10.86
N TRP A 20 -4.52 0.95 9.56
CA TRP A 20 -3.40 1.74 9.05
C TRP A 20 -3.38 3.16 9.65
N LEU A 21 -4.51 3.87 9.66
CA LEU A 21 -4.64 5.22 10.21
C LEU A 21 -4.38 5.24 11.70
N THR A 22 -4.87 4.24 12.44
CA THR A 22 -4.63 4.13 13.88
C THR A 22 -3.14 3.95 14.14
N ALA A 23 -2.47 3.06 13.39
CA ALA A 23 -1.03 2.86 13.50
C ALA A 23 -0.25 4.14 13.16
N ASP A 24 -0.64 4.84 12.10
CA ASP A 24 -0.02 6.10 11.68
C ASP A 24 -0.21 7.22 12.73
N ILE A 25 -1.43 7.46 13.21
CA ILE A 25 -1.71 8.48 14.22
C ILE A 25 -0.95 8.19 15.51
N LEU A 26 -1.01 6.95 16.02
CA LEU A 26 -0.33 6.58 17.26
C LEU A 26 1.19 6.66 17.14
N LEU A 27 1.75 6.30 15.98
CA LEU A 27 3.19 6.42 15.71
C LEU A 27 3.63 7.87 15.87
N PHE A 28 2.95 8.81 15.22
CA PHE A 28 3.28 10.23 15.32
C PHE A 28 2.97 10.82 16.69
N ALA A 29 1.90 10.38 17.37
CA ALA A 29 1.58 10.81 18.73
C ALA A 29 2.65 10.38 19.75
N LEU A 30 3.32 9.25 19.52
CA LEU A 30 4.41 8.79 20.38
C LEU A 30 5.71 9.55 20.13
N MET A 31 5.97 9.98 18.90
CA MET A 31 7.18 10.72 18.55
C MET A 31 7.23 12.06 19.30
N GLY A 32 8.22 12.23 20.17
CA GLY A 32 8.39 13.44 20.98
C GLY A 32 7.47 13.52 22.21
N SER A 33 6.73 12.46 22.53
CA SER A 33 5.92 12.38 23.74
C SER A 33 6.77 12.15 24.99
N SER A 34 6.23 12.53 26.16
CA SER A 34 6.82 12.21 27.47
C SER A 34 6.94 10.71 27.75
N PHE A 35 6.24 9.86 26.96
CA PHE A 35 6.35 8.40 27.01
C PHE A 35 7.71 7.88 26.53
N ALA A 36 8.56 8.72 25.91
CA ALA A 36 9.86 8.33 25.39
C ALA A 36 10.83 7.76 26.43
N SER A 37 10.65 8.08 27.72
CA SER A 37 11.44 7.52 28.83
C SER A 37 11.02 6.11 29.26
N SER A 38 9.87 5.61 28.77
CA SER A 38 9.36 4.28 29.10
C SER A 38 10.14 3.18 28.37
N SER A 39 10.36 2.05 29.05
CA SER A 39 10.92 0.84 28.43
C SER A 39 10.03 0.28 27.31
N LEU A 40 8.74 0.61 27.33
CA LEU A 40 7.76 0.22 26.30
C LEU A 40 7.80 1.10 25.05
N TYR A 41 8.49 2.24 25.07
CA TYR A 41 8.50 3.19 23.96
C TYR A 41 9.02 2.56 22.66
N LYS A 42 10.22 1.98 22.68
CA LYS A 42 10.85 1.42 21.47
C LYS A 42 10.07 0.21 20.91
N PRO A 43 9.64 -0.78 21.72
CA PRO A 43 8.83 -1.89 21.21
C PRO A 43 7.52 -1.41 20.57
N LEU A 44 6.81 -0.47 21.20
CA LEU A 44 5.56 0.04 20.69
C LEU A 44 5.75 0.85 19.40
N LEU A 45 6.77 1.71 19.35
CA LEU A 45 7.13 2.47 18.15
C LEU A 45 7.44 1.54 16.97
N ASN A 46 8.24 0.50 17.21
CA ASN A 46 8.59 -0.50 16.19
C ASN A 46 7.37 -1.30 15.72
N LEU A 47 6.48 -1.70 16.63
CA LEU A 47 5.26 -2.41 16.29
C LEU A 47 4.35 -1.55 15.40
N LEU A 48 4.12 -0.29 15.76
CA LEU A 48 3.29 0.63 14.99
C LEU A 48 3.89 0.93 13.61
N ALA A 49 5.21 1.13 13.56
CA ALA A 49 5.92 1.30 12.29
C ALA A 49 5.79 0.04 11.42
N ALA A 50 5.99 -1.14 11.98
CA ALA A 50 5.84 -2.41 11.28
C ALA A 50 4.41 -2.59 10.74
N VAL A 51 3.36 -2.36 11.55
CA VAL A 51 1.96 -2.44 11.10
C VAL A 51 1.70 -1.48 9.95
N ARG A 52 2.14 -0.23 10.08
CA ARG A 52 1.98 0.81 9.06
C ARG A 52 2.66 0.43 7.73
N PHE A 53 3.92 0.02 7.77
CA PHE A 53 4.69 -0.30 6.57
C PHE A 53 4.30 -1.64 5.96
N LEU A 54 3.98 -2.66 6.76
CA LEU A 54 3.51 -3.95 6.26
C LEU A 54 2.17 -3.83 5.56
N LEU A 55 1.24 -3.04 6.09
CA LEU A 55 -0.02 -2.78 5.38
C LEU A 55 0.20 -1.98 4.09
N LEU A 56 1.11 -1.01 4.11
CA LEU A 56 1.42 -0.18 2.95
C LEU A 56 2.11 -0.98 1.82
N LEU A 57 3.08 -1.84 2.15
CA LEU A 57 3.90 -2.60 1.20
C LEU A 57 3.32 -3.98 0.85
N ALA A 58 2.63 -4.61 1.80
CA ALA A 58 2.18 -5.99 1.69
C ALA A 58 0.69 -6.18 1.97
N GLY A 59 -0.09 -5.10 2.11
CA GLY A 59 -1.52 -5.16 2.40
C GLY A 59 -2.33 -6.01 1.41
N SER A 60 -1.91 -6.05 0.14
CA SER A 60 -2.55 -6.88 -0.89
C SER A 60 -2.48 -8.39 -0.58
N LEU A 61 -1.46 -8.86 0.14
CA LEU A 61 -1.34 -10.28 0.54
C LEU A 61 -2.52 -10.75 1.40
N VAL A 62 -3.11 -9.85 2.18
CA VAL A 62 -4.21 -10.14 3.09
C VAL A 62 -5.53 -9.67 2.50
N LEU A 63 -5.58 -8.43 2.01
CA LEU A 63 -6.81 -7.81 1.56
C LEU A 63 -7.32 -8.44 0.27
N TYR A 64 -6.44 -8.75 -0.68
CA TYR A 64 -6.86 -9.30 -1.98
C TYR A 64 -7.57 -10.65 -1.84
N PRO A 65 -7.03 -11.65 -1.10
CA PRO A 65 -7.75 -12.90 -0.85
C PRO A 65 -9.09 -12.72 -0.12
N ILE A 66 -9.14 -11.83 0.89
CA ILE A 66 -10.39 -11.54 1.61
C ILE A 66 -11.47 -11.04 0.64
N LEU A 67 -11.12 -10.09 -0.22
CA LEU A 67 -12.04 -9.53 -1.22
C LEU A 67 -12.42 -10.59 -2.27
N TYR A 68 -11.46 -11.38 -2.76
CA TYR A 68 -11.69 -12.48 -3.70
C TYR A 68 -12.74 -13.46 -3.17
N PHE A 69 -12.51 -14.04 -1.99
CA PHE A 69 -13.37 -15.09 -1.47
C PHE A 69 -14.72 -14.57 -0.94
N ARG A 70 -14.84 -13.26 -0.70
CA ARG A 70 -16.13 -12.61 -0.44
C ARG A 70 -16.91 -12.28 -1.72
N GLY A 71 -16.38 -12.59 -2.90
CA GLY A 71 -17.06 -12.38 -4.18
C GLY A 71 -17.02 -10.93 -4.67
N ALA A 72 -15.99 -10.17 -4.27
CA ALA A 72 -15.74 -8.86 -4.87
C ALA A 72 -15.32 -9.01 -6.34
N THR A 73 -15.76 -8.07 -7.18
CA THR A 73 -15.38 -7.99 -8.59
C THR A 73 -13.88 -7.70 -8.74
N TRP A 74 -13.32 -7.90 -9.94
CA TRP A 74 -11.93 -7.55 -10.22
C TRP A 74 -11.61 -6.09 -9.88
N SER A 75 -12.44 -5.15 -10.31
CA SER A 75 -12.23 -3.72 -10.03
C SER A 75 -12.32 -3.40 -8.54
N GLU A 76 -13.26 -3.99 -7.81
CA GLU A 76 -13.34 -3.83 -6.34
C GLU A 76 -12.09 -4.35 -5.63
N ARG A 77 -11.51 -5.45 -6.09
CA ARG A 77 -10.26 -6.00 -5.51
C ARG A 77 -9.08 -5.08 -5.76
N VAL A 78 -8.95 -4.56 -6.99
CA VAL A 78 -7.89 -3.63 -7.38
C VAL A 78 -7.99 -2.33 -6.58
N TRP A 79 -9.14 -1.66 -6.62
CA TRP A 79 -9.35 -0.42 -5.89
C TRP A 79 -9.25 -0.59 -4.38
N GLY A 80 -9.70 -1.73 -3.85
CA GLY A 80 -9.57 -2.04 -2.43
C GLY A 80 -8.11 -2.09 -1.98
N CYS A 81 -7.24 -2.72 -2.75
CA CYS A 81 -5.82 -2.80 -2.43
C CYS A 81 -5.08 -1.47 -2.68
N LEU A 82 -5.47 -0.70 -3.70
CA LEU A 82 -4.91 0.63 -3.96
C LEU A 82 -5.40 1.72 -2.97
N THR A 83 -6.42 1.42 -2.16
CA THR A 83 -6.92 2.38 -1.16
C THR A 83 -5.85 2.73 -0.13
N LEU A 84 -5.06 1.76 0.34
CA LEU A 84 -4.00 2.01 1.34
C LEU A 84 -2.90 2.98 0.84
N PRO A 85 -2.27 2.77 -0.33
CA PRO A 85 -1.30 3.74 -0.85
C PRO A 85 -1.94 5.09 -1.18
N LEU A 86 -3.22 5.14 -1.59
CA LEU A 86 -3.94 6.42 -1.75
C LEU A 86 -4.13 7.16 -0.42
N VAL A 87 -4.53 6.46 0.64
CA VAL A 87 -4.64 7.06 1.98
C VAL A 87 -3.28 7.55 2.46
N TYR A 88 -2.21 6.79 2.23
CA TYR A 88 -0.86 7.24 2.54
C TYR A 88 -0.45 8.50 1.76
N LEU A 89 -0.69 8.53 0.44
CA LEU A 89 -0.45 9.71 -0.41
C LEU A 89 -1.16 10.94 0.17
N LEU A 90 -2.46 10.84 0.45
CA LEU A 90 -3.24 11.96 0.98
C LEU A 90 -2.72 12.43 2.34
N THR A 91 -2.38 11.51 3.24
CA THR A 91 -1.81 11.84 4.55
C THR A 91 -0.42 12.48 4.42
N ALA A 92 0.40 12.03 3.46
CA ALA A 92 1.71 12.61 3.19
C ALA A 92 1.60 14.05 2.65
N VAL A 93 0.70 14.30 1.70
CA VAL A 93 0.40 15.65 1.19
C VAL A 93 -0.10 16.55 2.31
N PHE A 94 -1.10 16.09 3.07
CA PHE A 94 -1.67 16.88 4.17
C PHE A 94 -0.60 17.28 5.20
N ARG A 95 0.28 16.36 5.61
CA ARG A 95 1.38 16.69 6.53
C ARG A 95 2.41 17.63 5.90
N ALA A 96 2.71 17.47 4.61
CA ALA A 96 3.66 18.33 3.92
C ALA A 96 3.18 19.79 3.82
N THR A 97 1.86 20.05 3.81
CA THR A 97 1.33 21.43 3.82
C THR A 97 1.68 22.24 5.08
N ALA A 98 2.14 21.59 6.16
CA ALA A 98 2.66 22.29 7.33
C ALA A 98 4.04 22.93 7.09
N TYR A 99 4.75 22.51 6.05
CA TYR A 99 6.13 22.93 5.75
C TYR A 99 6.28 23.57 4.37
N PHE A 100 5.43 23.21 3.42
CA PHE A 100 5.53 23.61 2.01
C PHE A 100 4.21 24.19 1.48
N PRO A 101 4.26 25.07 0.47
CA PRO A 101 3.09 25.44 -0.33
C PRO A 101 2.37 24.21 -0.90
N PHE A 102 1.07 24.33 -1.18
CA PHE A 102 0.25 23.18 -1.59
C PHE A 102 0.79 22.43 -2.83
N GLY A 103 1.32 23.14 -3.84
CA GLY A 103 1.90 22.51 -5.03
C GLY A 103 3.11 21.64 -4.71
N GLU A 104 4.01 22.13 -3.86
CA GLU A 104 5.18 21.37 -3.38
C GLU A 104 4.77 20.23 -2.46
N ALA A 105 3.73 20.41 -1.63
CA ALA A 105 3.18 19.36 -0.78
C ALA A 105 2.59 18.20 -1.61
N VAL A 106 1.92 18.52 -2.73
CA VAL A 106 1.44 17.51 -3.69
C VAL A 106 2.62 16.74 -4.28
N TYR A 107 3.68 17.45 -4.71
CA TYR A 107 4.91 16.80 -5.18
C TYR A 107 5.51 15.87 -4.13
N TYR A 108 5.56 16.31 -2.87
CA TYR A 108 6.01 15.51 -1.73
C TYR A 108 5.17 14.26 -1.48
N GLY A 109 3.87 14.31 -1.77
CA GLY A 109 3.01 13.14 -1.76
C GLY A 109 3.54 12.03 -2.67
N PHE A 110 4.10 12.39 -3.82
CA PHE A 110 4.66 11.48 -4.81
C PHE A 110 6.14 11.13 -4.54
N ASN A 111 6.55 11.10 -3.28
CA ASN A 111 7.88 10.65 -2.89
C ASN A 111 8.16 9.17 -3.29
N PRO A 112 9.43 8.74 -3.27
CA PRO A 112 9.82 7.37 -3.64
C PRO A 112 9.06 6.26 -2.91
N LEU A 113 8.73 6.47 -1.63
CA LEU A 113 8.01 5.49 -0.83
C LEU A 113 6.56 5.32 -1.28
N THR A 114 5.87 6.40 -1.68
CA THR A 114 4.53 6.32 -2.25
C THR A 114 4.53 5.54 -3.56
N PHE A 115 5.49 5.83 -4.46
CA PHE A 115 5.60 5.10 -5.72
C PHE A 115 5.95 3.63 -5.53
N GLY A 116 6.96 3.34 -4.71
CA GLY A 116 7.41 1.98 -4.46
C GLY A 116 6.32 1.13 -3.80
N SER A 117 5.60 1.70 -2.82
CA SER A 117 4.49 1.02 -2.16
C SER A 117 3.30 0.76 -3.08
N ALA A 118 2.86 1.75 -3.86
CA ALA A 118 1.79 1.53 -4.83
C ALA A 118 2.18 0.46 -5.89
N SER A 119 3.43 0.49 -6.33
CA SER A 119 3.95 -0.43 -7.34
C SER A 119 4.02 -1.87 -6.85
N ILE A 120 4.55 -2.11 -5.66
CA ILE A 120 4.61 -3.49 -5.12
C ILE A 120 3.21 -4.04 -4.86
N GLN A 121 2.24 -3.21 -4.46
CA GLN A 121 0.86 -3.64 -4.30
C GLN A 121 0.30 -4.17 -5.62
N VAL A 122 0.60 -3.54 -6.76
CA VAL A 122 0.23 -4.05 -8.09
C VAL A 122 0.82 -5.44 -8.35
N GLY A 123 2.09 -5.66 -8.03
CA GLY A 123 2.71 -6.97 -8.19
C GLY A 123 2.08 -8.04 -7.28
N LEU A 124 1.83 -7.69 -6.02
CA LEU A 124 1.21 -8.60 -5.06
C LEU A 124 -0.24 -8.92 -5.42
N MET A 125 -1.00 -7.98 -6.00
CA MET A 125 -2.34 -8.25 -6.53
C MET A 125 -2.31 -9.30 -7.64
N GLY A 126 -1.35 -9.22 -8.56
CA GLY A 126 -1.14 -10.22 -9.60
C GLY A 126 -0.85 -11.61 -9.04
N LEU A 127 0.05 -11.66 -8.05
CA LEU A 127 0.40 -12.90 -7.35
C LEU A 127 -0.82 -13.49 -6.60
N MET A 128 -1.53 -12.67 -5.83
CA MET A 128 -2.69 -13.11 -5.07
C MET A 128 -3.85 -13.54 -5.96
N GLU A 129 -4.06 -12.93 -7.12
CA GLU A 129 -5.07 -13.39 -8.09
C GLU A 129 -4.76 -14.80 -8.57
N MET A 130 -3.50 -15.10 -8.91
CA MET A 130 -3.10 -16.45 -9.30
C MET A 130 -3.29 -17.46 -8.17
N ILE A 131 -2.87 -17.12 -6.94
CA ILE A 131 -3.04 -17.99 -5.77
C ILE A 131 -4.52 -18.23 -5.47
N CYS A 132 -5.35 -17.18 -5.47
CA CYS A 132 -6.77 -17.31 -5.19
C CYS A 132 -7.49 -18.15 -6.25
N ARG A 133 -7.14 -17.99 -7.54
CA ARG A 133 -7.65 -18.83 -8.63
C ARG A 133 -7.22 -20.29 -8.48
N ALA A 134 -5.96 -20.54 -8.11
CA ALA A 134 -5.48 -21.89 -7.86
C ALA A 134 -6.25 -22.56 -6.71
N ILE A 135 -6.48 -21.85 -5.61
CA ILE A 135 -7.29 -22.33 -4.47
C ILE A 135 -8.74 -22.55 -4.89
N ALA A 136 -9.34 -21.61 -5.62
CA ALA A 136 -10.74 -21.70 -6.07
C ALA A 136 -10.95 -22.87 -7.05
N ARG A 137 -10.02 -23.10 -7.98
CA ARG A 137 -10.06 -24.23 -8.92
C ARG A 137 -10.05 -25.55 -8.17
N ARG A 138 -9.18 -25.71 -7.16
CA ARG A 138 -9.13 -26.91 -6.31
C ARG A 138 -10.45 -27.17 -5.57
N ARG A 139 -11.16 -26.11 -5.15
CA ARG A 139 -12.41 -26.22 -4.38
C ARG A 139 -13.67 -26.41 -5.23
N THR A 140 -13.71 -25.78 -6.41
CA THR A 140 -14.95 -25.65 -7.20
C THR A 140 -14.90 -26.39 -8.54
N GLN A 141 -13.75 -26.99 -8.89
CA GLN A 141 -13.51 -27.64 -10.19
C GLN A 141 -13.78 -26.71 -11.40
N ARG A 142 -13.85 -25.39 -11.20
CA ARG A 142 -14.03 -24.42 -12.28
C ARG A 142 -12.74 -24.26 -13.08
N GLU A 143 -12.85 -24.39 -14.39
CA GLU A 143 -11.76 -24.15 -15.34
C GLU A 143 -11.56 -22.65 -15.56
N THR A 144 -10.90 -22.00 -14.59
CA THR A 144 -10.42 -20.63 -14.78
C THR A 144 -8.91 -20.66 -15.02
N PRO A 145 -8.40 -19.96 -16.05
CA PRO A 145 -6.96 -19.89 -16.28
C PRO A 145 -6.28 -19.18 -15.11
N ILE A 146 -5.39 -19.92 -14.44
CA ILE A 146 -4.66 -19.47 -13.25
C ILE A 146 -3.61 -18.44 -13.66
N VAL A 147 -2.81 -18.77 -14.66
CA VAL A 147 -1.73 -17.92 -15.17
C VAL A 147 -2.24 -17.15 -16.38
N GLN A 148 -2.11 -15.83 -16.33
CA GLN A 148 -2.42 -14.95 -17.45
C GLN A 148 -1.31 -13.91 -17.61
N LEU A 149 -1.06 -13.49 -18.85
CA LEU A 149 0.04 -12.57 -19.17
C LEU A 149 -0.02 -11.28 -18.35
N HIS A 150 -1.21 -10.70 -18.18
CA HIS A 150 -1.35 -9.45 -17.42
C HIS A 150 -1.03 -9.62 -15.91
N LEU A 151 -1.23 -10.83 -15.34
CA LEU A 151 -0.86 -11.11 -13.95
C LEU A 151 0.65 -11.22 -13.81
N ILE A 152 1.31 -11.91 -14.74
CA ILE A 152 2.78 -11.96 -14.80
C ILE A 152 3.34 -10.55 -14.99
N ALA A 153 2.80 -9.78 -15.94
CA ALA A 153 3.21 -8.41 -16.20
C ALA A 153 3.06 -7.54 -14.95
N SER A 154 1.96 -7.65 -14.22
CA SER A 154 1.78 -6.88 -12.97
C SER A 154 2.82 -7.23 -11.91
N ILE A 155 3.22 -8.51 -11.77
CA ILE A 155 4.27 -8.95 -10.85
C ILE A 155 5.62 -8.39 -11.27
N VAL A 156 5.99 -8.54 -12.54
CA VAL A 156 7.29 -8.11 -13.05
C VAL A 156 7.40 -6.58 -12.94
N ILE A 157 6.41 -5.85 -13.44
CA ILE A 157 6.39 -4.38 -13.44
C ILE A 157 6.36 -3.86 -12.00
N GLY A 158 5.48 -4.39 -11.15
CA GLY A 158 5.36 -3.95 -9.76
C GLY A 158 6.63 -4.20 -8.94
N SER A 159 7.27 -5.35 -9.12
CA SER A 159 8.52 -5.70 -8.44
C SER A 159 9.71 -4.89 -8.97
N ALA A 160 9.80 -4.70 -10.29
CA ALA A 160 10.85 -3.89 -10.90
C ALA A 160 10.73 -2.42 -10.47
N ALA A 161 9.52 -1.86 -10.46
CA ALA A 161 9.27 -0.50 -9.99
C ALA A 161 9.60 -0.34 -8.50
N LEU A 162 9.24 -1.30 -7.63
CA LEU A 162 9.70 -1.30 -6.24
C LEU A 162 11.23 -1.30 -6.15
N TYR A 163 11.88 -2.18 -6.91
CA TYR A 163 13.34 -2.30 -6.89
C TYR A 163 14.00 -0.96 -7.25
N ILE A 164 13.58 -0.36 -8.37
CA ILE A 164 14.12 0.92 -8.86
C ILE A 164 13.86 2.06 -7.86
N THR A 165 12.66 2.12 -7.28
CA THR A 165 12.25 3.26 -6.45
C THR A 165 12.78 3.21 -5.02
N LEU A 166 12.99 2.02 -4.46
CA LEU A 166 13.31 1.85 -3.03
C LEU A 166 14.49 0.94 -2.69
N LEU A 167 14.79 -0.08 -3.50
CA LEU A 167 15.76 -1.12 -3.11
C LEU A 167 17.13 -0.93 -3.78
N TRP A 168 17.17 -0.40 -5.00
CA TRP A 168 18.41 -0.18 -5.73
C TRP A 168 19.25 0.91 -5.03
N ASP A 169 20.35 0.49 -4.42
CA ASP A 169 21.21 1.31 -3.55
C ASP A 169 20.40 2.08 -2.49
N GLY A 170 19.39 1.43 -1.91
CA GLY A 170 18.51 2.05 -0.92
C GLY A 170 17.60 3.16 -1.47
N GLY A 171 17.37 3.19 -2.78
CA GLY A 171 16.51 4.16 -3.45
C GLY A 171 17.18 5.50 -3.78
N VAL A 172 18.51 5.61 -3.60
CA VAL A 172 19.25 6.86 -3.81
C VAL A 172 19.11 7.37 -5.25
N HIS A 173 19.15 6.48 -6.24
CA HIS A 173 19.04 6.86 -7.66
C HIS A 173 17.68 7.50 -7.97
N TRP A 174 16.59 6.87 -7.52
CA TRP A 174 15.25 7.42 -7.74
C TRP A 174 15.03 8.69 -6.91
N PHE A 175 15.57 8.74 -5.69
CA PHE A 175 15.54 9.94 -4.87
C PHE A 175 16.26 11.13 -5.54
N TYR A 176 17.39 10.88 -6.22
CA TYR A 176 18.09 11.92 -6.98
C TYR A 176 17.22 12.45 -8.13
N VAL A 177 16.61 11.56 -8.92
CA VAL A 177 15.69 11.95 -10.01
C VAL A 177 14.51 12.77 -9.45
N TYR A 178 13.94 12.34 -8.32
CA TYR A 178 12.90 13.06 -7.61
C TYR A 178 13.37 14.46 -7.15
N GLN A 179 14.59 14.60 -6.61
CA GLN A 179 15.10 15.92 -6.24
C GLN A 179 15.32 16.84 -7.45
N GLN A 180 15.80 16.32 -8.57
CA GLN A 180 15.95 17.10 -9.80
C GLN A 180 14.60 17.57 -10.34
N GLY A 181 13.58 16.71 -10.30
CA GLY A 181 12.22 17.07 -10.67
C GLY A 181 11.64 18.18 -9.78
N TYR A 182 11.90 18.13 -8.48
CA TYR A 182 11.50 19.20 -7.56
C TYR A 182 12.15 20.54 -7.95
N ARG A 183 13.46 20.56 -8.20
CA ARG A 183 14.17 21.78 -8.61
C ARG A 183 13.61 22.35 -9.90
N LEU A 184 13.37 21.51 -10.90
CA LEU A 184 12.83 21.95 -12.19
C LEU A 184 11.45 22.61 -12.09
N LEU A 185 10.62 22.21 -11.12
CA LEU A 185 9.24 22.67 -10.98
C LEU A 185 9.09 23.88 -10.03
N PHE A 186 9.99 24.05 -9.07
CA PHE A 186 9.80 24.97 -7.95
C PHE A 186 11.00 25.88 -7.65
N GLN A 187 12.13 25.76 -8.36
CA GLN A 187 13.30 26.63 -8.23
C GLN A 187 13.66 27.27 -9.57
#